data_AF-A0A5C3K9U0-F1
#
_entry.id   AF-A0A5C3K9U0-F1
#
_cell.length_a   1.000
_cell.length_b   1.000
_cell.length_c   1.000
_cell.angle_alpha   90.00
_cell.angle_beta   90.00
_cell.angle_gamma   90.00
#
_symmetry.space_group_name_H-M   'P 1'
#
loop_
_entity.id
_entity.type
_entity.pdbx_description
1 polymer ?
#
loop_
_entity_poly.entity_id
_entity_poly.type
_entity_poly.pdbx_seq_one_letter_code
_entity_poly.pdbx_strand_id
1 'polypeptide(L)'
;HLPRSTFSDKQMNIILWSHRCMGVPVPSTCSMKRVQEVLQKLCGIRTSRYRGAFGNIYYVNDFHGMIAQEFANPRVPPHLHFLPDEERFFVCVERALDWL
;
A
#
# COMPACT_ATOMS: atom_id res chain seq x y z
N HIS A 1 1.59 7.65 0.04
CA HIS A 1 0.54 6.80 -0.51
C HIS A 1 0.47 5.54 0.33
N LEU A 2 -0.56 5.37 1.16
CA LEU A 2 -0.98 4.03 1.55
C LEU A 2 -1.10 3.20 0.26
N PRO A 3 -0.51 2.00 0.19
CA PRO A 3 -0.23 1.31 -1.07
C PRO A 3 -1.48 1.06 -1.94
N ARG A 4 -2.70 1.16 -1.39
CA ARG A 4 -3.95 0.94 -2.12
C ARG A 4 -5.04 2.02 -1.99
N SER A 5 -4.75 3.17 -1.38
CA SER A 5 -5.74 4.28 -1.29
C SER A 5 -5.28 5.48 -2.10
N THR A 6 -5.65 5.50 -3.38
CA THR A 6 -5.38 6.59 -4.33
C THR A 6 -6.69 7.33 -4.67
N PHE A 7 -7.28 8.00 -3.68
CA PHE A 7 -8.42 8.88 -3.94
C PHE A 7 -7.92 10.27 -4.33
N SER A 8 -8.43 10.79 -5.45
CA SER A 8 -8.37 12.21 -5.74
C SER A 8 -9.20 13.01 -4.73
N ASP A 9 -8.93 14.31 -4.63
CA ASP A 9 -9.71 15.22 -3.77
C ASP A 9 -11.20 15.17 -4.10
N LYS A 10 -11.56 15.03 -5.38
CA LYS A 10 -12.95 14.91 -5.83
C LYS A 10 -13.61 13.63 -5.30
N GLN A 11 -12.92 12.49 -5.41
CA GLN A 11 -13.41 11.21 -4.89
C GLN A 11 -13.52 11.24 -3.37
N MET A 12 -12.53 11.81 -2.68
CA MET A 12 -12.56 11.99 -1.23
C MET A 12 -13.77 12.85 -0.80
N ASN A 13 -14.04 13.95 -1.52
CA ASN A 13 -15.19 14.80 -1.21
C ASN A 13 -16.53 14.07 -1.39
N ILE A 14 -16.65 13.20 -2.39
CA ILE A 14 -17.87 12.39 -2.59
C ILE A 14 -18.07 11.42 -1.42
N ILE A 15 -16.99 10.77 -0.97
CA ILE A 15 -17.04 9.87 0.20
C ILE A 15 -17.40 10.64 1.47
N LEU A 16 -16.79 11.80 1.71
CA LEU A 16 -17.13 12.61 2.88
C LEU A 16 -18.57 13.15 2.82
N TRP A 17 -19.05 13.48 1.62
CA TRP A 17 -20.44 13.89 1.41
C TRP A 17 -21.42 12.75 1.73
N SER A 18 -21.17 11.52 1.27
CA SER A 18 -22.05 10.39 1.56
C SER A 18 -22.13 10.10 3.07
N HIS A 19 -21.00 10.16 3.78
CA HIS A 19 -20.99 10.02 5.24
C HIS A 19 -21.74 11.14 5.96
N ARG A 20 -21.66 12.38 5.44
CA ARG A 20 -22.43 13.50 5.97
C ARG A 20 -23.93 13.31 5.79
N CYS A 21 -24.37 12.75 4.65
CA CYS A 21 -25.78 12.39 4.43
C CYS A 21 -26.28 11.31 5.40
N MET A 22 -25.40 10.42 5.87
CA MET A 22 -25.72 9.41 6.88
C MET A 22 -25.70 9.96 8.32
N GLY A 23 -25.47 11.26 8.52
CA GLY A 23 -25.44 11.90 9.84
C GLY A 23 -24.18 11.58 10.65
N VAL A 24 -23.15 11.00 10.03
CA VAL A 24 -21.88 10.67 10.69
C VAL A 24 -20.99 11.92 10.72
N PRO A 25 -20.32 12.24 11.84
CA PRO A 25 -19.34 13.32 11.87
C PRO A 25 -18.17 12.97 10.95
N VAL A 26 -17.88 13.86 9.99
CA VAL A 26 -16.83 13.65 8.98
C VAL A 26 -15.66 14.61 9.17
N PRO A 27 -14.42 14.14 9.00
CA PRO A 27 -13.25 15.02 8.99
C PRO A 27 -13.24 15.89 7.72
N SER A 28 -12.48 16.99 7.76
CA SER A 28 -12.24 17.80 6.56
C SER A 28 -11.29 17.09 5.60
N THR A 29 -11.37 17.43 4.31
CA THR A 29 -10.45 16.93 3.28
C THR A 29 -8.98 17.28 3.62
N CYS A 30 -8.74 18.44 4.23
CA CYS A 30 -7.40 18.84 4.72
C CYS A 30 -6.90 17.93 5.84
N SER A 31 -7.77 17.63 6.81
CA SER A 31 -7.47 16.68 7.89
C SER A 31 -7.12 15.30 7.34
N MET A 32 -7.88 14.83 6.34
CA MET A 32 -7.62 13.55 5.67
C MET A 32 -6.25 13.53 4.98
N LYS A 33 -5.86 14.60 4.29
CA LYS A 33 -4.52 14.72 3.68
C LYS A 33 -3.40 14.68 4.72
N ARG A 34 -3.57 15.39 5.83
CA ARG A 34 -2.57 15.39 6.91
C ARG A 34 -2.39 14.00 7.51
N VAL A 35 -3.49 13.28 7.75
CA VAL A 35 -3.42 11.89 8.21
C VAL A 35 -2.71 11.02 7.17
N GLN A 36 -3.01 11.18 5.88
CA GLN A 36 -2.34 10.46 4.81
C GLN A 36 -0.82 10.73 4.77
N GLU A 37 -0.38 11.96 5.01
CA GLU A 37 1.05 12.31 5.10
C GLU A 37 1.72 11.64 6.30
N VAL A 38 1.06 11.64 7.47
CA VAL A 38 1.55 10.96 8.67
C VAL A 38 1.67 9.46 8.43
N LEU A 39 0.63 8.83 7.88
CA LEU A 39 0.65 7.41 7.55
C LEU A 39 1.71 7.08 6.51
N GLN A 40 1.95 7.97 5.55
CA GLN A 40 3.03 7.77 4.58
C GLN A 40 4.42 7.88 5.21
N LYS A 41 4.59 8.71 6.24
CA LYS A 41 5.87 8.77 6.96
C LYS A 41 6.12 7.53 7.80
N LEU A 42 5.06 6.96 8.38
CA LEU A 42 5.15 5.80 9.27
C LEU A 42 5.25 4.47 8.51
N CYS A 43 4.39 4.29 7.50
CA CYS A 43 4.18 3.02 6.81
C CYS A 43 4.31 3.18 5.28
N GLY A 44 4.95 4.24 4.81
CA GLY A 44 5.14 4.44 3.38
C GLY A 44 6.24 3.56 2.82
N ILE A 45 5.94 2.83 1.75
CA ILE A 45 6.98 2.18 0.95
C ILE A 45 7.74 3.27 0.19
N ARG A 46 9.08 3.23 0.27
CA ARG A 46 9.94 4.17 -0.45
C ARG A 46 9.95 3.83 -1.93
N THR A 47 9.71 4.82 -2.77
CA THR A 47 9.86 4.69 -4.23
C THR A 47 11.06 5.50 -4.69
N SER A 48 12.01 4.83 -5.34
CA SER A 48 13.22 5.44 -5.88
C SER A 48 13.09 5.58 -7.39
N ARG A 49 13.42 6.76 -7.90
CA ARG A 49 13.42 7.06 -9.34
C ARG A 49 14.78 6.74 -9.93
N TYR A 50 14.79 6.00 -11.03
CA TYR A 50 15.98 5.66 -11.78
C TYR A 50 15.86 6.12 -13.22
N ARG A 51 17.01 6.34 -13.84
CA ARG A 51 17.14 6.57 -15.28
C ARG A 51 17.89 5.37 -15.86
N GLY A 52 17.25 4.65 -16.78
CA GLY A 52 17.86 3.52 -17.48
C GLY A 52 18.92 3.98 -18.47
N ALA A 53 19.74 3.03 -18.91
CA ALA A 53 20.82 3.28 -19.87
C ALA A 53 20.32 3.90 -21.19
N PHE A 54 19.08 3.60 -21.59
CA PHE A 54 18.43 4.15 -22.79
C PHE A 54 17.62 5.43 -22.52
N GLY A 55 17.79 6.06 -21.36
CA GLY A 55 17.11 7.31 -21.00
C GLY A 55 15.66 7.15 -20.51
N ASN A 56 15.13 5.93 -20.45
CA ASN A 56 13.82 5.65 -19.87
C ASN A 56 13.83 5.90 -18.35
N ILE A 57 12.83 6.63 -17.85
CA ILE A 57 12.64 6.85 -16.42
C ILE A 57 11.76 5.73 -15.90
N TYR A 58 12.23 5.03 -14.87
CA TYR A 58 11.45 4.01 -14.17
C TYR A 58 11.54 4.24 -12.66
N TYR A 59 10.58 3.66 -11.94
CA TYR A 59 10.45 3.79 -10.50
C TYR A 59 10.49 2.40 -9.88
N VAL A 60 11.27 2.23 -8.82
CA VAL A 60 11.38 0.97 -8.09
C VAL A 60 10.96 1.22 -6.66
N ASN A 61 10.03 0.41 -6.18
CA ASN A 61 9.63 0.40 -4.77
C ASN A 61 10.62 -0.42 -3.96
N ASP A 62 10.82 -0.03 -2.70
CA ASP A 62 11.58 -0.81 -1.75
C ASP A 62 10.88 -2.16 -1.49
N PHE A 63 11.41 -3.19 -2.12
CA PHE A 63 10.85 -4.54 -2.06
C PHE A 63 10.90 -5.12 -0.65
N HIS A 64 11.95 -4.84 0.11
CA HIS A 64 12.04 -5.30 1.51
C HIS A 64 10.93 -4.68 2.36
N GLY A 65 10.71 -3.37 2.22
CA GLY A 65 9.62 -2.67 2.88
C GLY A 65 8.24 -3.22 2.51
N MET A 66 8.03 -3.59 1.24
CA MET A 66 6.78 -4.23 0.80
C MET A 66 6.55 -5.58 1.49
N ILE A 67 7.54 -6.47 1.47
CA ILE A 67 7.42 -7.78 2.14
C ILE A 67 7.19 -7.61 3.63
N ALA A 68 7.95 -6.73 4.30
CA ALA A 68 7.81 -6.49 5.73
C ALA A 68 6.38 -6.05 6.10
N GLN A 69 5.73 -5.24 5.27
CA GLN A 69 4.34 -4.81 5.48
C GLN A 69 3.34 -5.96 5.34
N GLU A 70 3.53 -6.84 4.36
CA GLU A 70 2.69 -8.03 4.20
C GLU A 70 2.86 -8.99 5.38
N PHE A 71 4.09 -9.19 5.87
CA PHE A 71 4.36 -10.01 7.05
C PHE A 71 3.83 -9.40 8.35
N ALA A 72 3.78 -8.07 8.46
CA ALA A 72 3.21 -7.38 9.62
C ALA A 72 1.67 -7.48 9.69
N ASN A 73 1.00 -7.81 8.59
CA ASN A 73 -0.44 -7.96 8.56
C ASN A 73 -0.85 -9.33 9.12
N PRO A 74 -1.52 -9.43 10.28
CA PRO A 74 -1.85 -10.71 10.91
C PRO A 74 -2.81 -11.59 10.08
N ARG A 75 -3.44 -11.02 9.04
CA ARG A 75 -4.31 -11.77 8.12
C ARG A 75 -3.56 -12.48 7.00
N VAL A 76 -2.31 -12.11 6.72
CA VAL A 76 -1.50 -12.68 5.63
C VAL A 76 -0.81 -14.00 6.01
N PRO A 77 -0.24 -14.19 7.23
CA PRO A 77 0.47 -15.42 7.62
C PRO A 77 -0.28 -16.74 7.36
N PRO A 78 -1.60 -16.85 7.57
CA PRO A 78 -2.33 -18.09 7.27
C PRO A 78 -2.31 -18.50 5.79
N HIS A 79 -1.98 -17.57 4.89
CA HIS A 79 -1.95 -17.77 3.45
C HIS A 79 -0.53 -17.86 2.88
N LEU A 80 0.51 -17.68 3.72
CA LEU A 80 1.90 -17.80 3.30
C LEU A 80 2.36 -19.26 3.44
N HIS A 81 2.74 -19.86 2.32
CA HIS A 81 3.40 -21.15 2.31
C HIS A 81 4.91 -20.94 2.17
N PHE A 82 5.64 -21.23 3.24
CA PHE A 82 7.09 -21.25 3.20
C PHE A 82 7.52 -22.55 2.54
N LEU A 83 8.19 -22.45 1.41
CA LEU A 83 8.79 -23.62 0.80
C LEU A 83 9.97 -24.07 1.68
N PRO A 84 10.04 -25.35 2.06
CA PRO A 84 11.24 -25.89 2.69
C PRO A 84 12.32 -25.85 1.61
N ASP A 85 13.35 -25.06 1.84
CA ASP A 85 14.50 -24.99 0.96
C ASP A 85 15.57 -25.89 1.59
N GLU A 86 16.24 -26.73 0.80
CA GLU A 86 17.34 -27.56 1.30
C GLU A 86 18.54 -26.70 1.75
N GLU A 87 18.67 -25.42 1.34
CA GLU A 87 19.74 -24.51 1.83
C GLU A 87 19.43 -22.99 1.91
N ARG A 88 18.20 -22.52 1.70
CA ARG A 88 17.80 -21.09 1.88
C ARG A 88 16.32 -20.96 2.26
N PHE A 89 15.62 -19.85 2.07
CA PHE A 89 14.17 -19.79 2.23
C PHE A 89 13.64 -18.85 1.16
N PHE A 90 12.93 -19.36 0.16
CA PHE A 90 12.15 -18.56 -0.79
C PHE A 90 10.66 -18.57 -0.43
N VAL A 91 10.03 -17.40 -0.46
CA VAL A 91 8.56 -17.26 -0.29
C VAL A 91 7.90 -17.41 -1.66
N CYS A 92 7.05 -18.43 -1.82
CA CYS A 92 6.25 -18.62 -3.03
C CYS A 92 4.85 -18.07 -2.80
N VAL A 93 4.39 -17.15 -3.66
CA VAL A 93 3.00 -16.65 -3.64
C VAL A 93 2.24 -17.40 -4.72
N GLU A 94 1.69 -18.57 -4.40
CA GLU A 94 1.15 -19.47 -5.43
C GLU A 94 -0.24 -19.08 -5.97
N ARG A 95 -0.90 -18.05 -5.42
CA ARG A 95 -2.20 -17.57 -5.96
C ARG A 95 -2.43 -16.08 -5.74
N ALA A 96 -1.68 -15.24 -6.45
CA ALA A 96 -1.91 -13.78 -6.43
C ALA A 96 -3.16 -13.32 -7.22
N LEU A 97 -3.75 -14.20 -8.04
CA LEU A 97 -4.88 -13.84 -8.92
C LEU A 97 -6.26 -13.90 -8.25
N ASP A 98 -6.40 -14.58 -7.10
CA ASP A 98 -7.68 -14.66 -6.37
C ASP A 98 -7.93 -13.45 -5.43
N TRP A 99 -7.03 -12.44 -5.46
CA TRP A 99 -7.05 -11.27 -4.56
C TRP A 99 -7.34 -9.93 -5.27
N LEU A 100 -7.77 -9.97 -6.54
CA LEU A 100 -8.31 -8.83 -7.32
C LEU A 100 -9.81 -9.00 -7.52
#